data_AF-A0A662VL27-F1
#
_entry.id   AF-A0A662VL27-F1
#
_cell.length_a   1.000
_cell.length_b   1.000
_cell.length_c   1.000
_cell.angle_alpha   90.00
_cell.angle_beta   90.00
_cell.angle_gamma   90.00
#
_symmetry.space_group_name_H-M   'P 1'
#
loop_
_entity.id
_entity.type
_entity.pdbx_description
1 polymer ?
#
loop_
_entity_poly.entity_id
_entity_poly.type
_entity_poly.pdbx_seq_one_letter_code
_entity_poly.pdbx_strand_id
1 'polypeptide(L)'
;MKIIVLTKIHEIECPHCGKKIFLVISEGETREKTQKTEASKLPETPLPEVKIETPMEAKEVLYEWVASLPIGSTFTIDDVKKVLRTCGYEGSMRGFGVMLYSLTRKGCLEVVDLKKLPDGREHNVYRVVRKLRVT
;
A
#
# COMPACT_ATOMS: atom_id res chain seq x y z
N MET A 1 -4.44 7.81 -35.28
CA MET A 1 -3.44 7.05 -36.05
C MET A 1 -2.36 6.56 -35.08
N LYS A 2 -1.90 5.32 -35.26
CA LYS A 2 -1.28 4.37 -34.30
C LYS A 2 -0.04 4.85 -33.52
N ILE A 3 0.04 4.44 -32.24
CA ILE A 3 1.20 3.75 -31.61
C ILE A 3 0.63 2.76 -30.56
N ILE A 4 0.24 1.56 -30.97
CA ILE A 4 0.91 0.27 -30.68
C ILE A 4 1.71 0.26 -29.37
N VAL A 5 1.10 -0.22 -28.28
CA VAL A 5 1.86 -0.76 -27.14
C VAL A 5 2.17 -2.21 -27.48
N LEU A 6 3.40 -2.49 -27.92
CA LEU A 6 3.87 -3.87 -28.09
C LEU A 6 4.11 -4.46 -26.70
N THR A 7 3.11 -5.12 -26.15
CA THR A 7 3.23 -5.90 -24.92
C THR A 7 4.02 -7.18 -25.23
N LYS A 8 5.36 -7.14 -25.11
CA LYS A 8 6.14 -8.38 -25.10
C LYS A 8 5.91 -9.06 -23.75
N ILE A 9 5.09 -10.10 -23.77
CA ILE A 9 4.91 -11.01 -22.65
C ILE A 9 5.99 -12.07 -22.78
N HIS A 10 6.94 -12.08 -21.85
CA HIS A 10 7.93 -13.14 -21.74
C HIS A 10 7.41 -14.20 -20.78
N GLU A 11 7.14 -15.38 -21.31
CA GLU A 11 6.85 -16.57 -20.52
C GLU A 11 8.19 -17.21 -20.12
N ILE A 12 8.47 -17.24 -18.83
CA ILE A 12 9.62 -17.96 -18.27
C ILE A 12 9.12 -19.05 -17.34
N GLU A 13 9.74 -20.21 -17.39
CA GLU A 13 9.41 -21.30 -16.48
C GLU A 13 10.31 -21.21 -15.25
N CYS A 14 9.71 -21.22 -14.06
CA CYS A 14 10.44 -21.14 -12.82
C CYS A 14 11.31 -22.39 -12.65
N PRO A 15 12.65 -22.26 -12.60
CA PRO A 15 13.56 -23.41 -12.56
C PRO A 15 13.47 -24.22 -11.26
N HIS A 16 12.80 -23.68 -10.23
CA HIS A 16 12.63 -24.35 -8.94
C HIS A 16 11.31 -25.14 -8.83
N CYS A 17 10.28 -24.79 -9.60
CA CYS A 17 8.96 -25.41 -9.41
C CYS A 17 8.16 -25.65 -10.70
N GLY A 18 8.75 -25.41 -11.88
CA GLY A 18 8.11 -25.64 -13.19
C GLY A 18 6.92 -24.73 -13.48
N LYS A 19 6.69 -23.71 -12.66
CA LYS A 19 5.54 -22.80 -12.84
C LYS A 19 5.88 -21.72 -13.85
N LYS A 20 4.96 -21.48 -14.78
CA LYS A 20 5.04 -20.40 -15.78
C LYS A 20 4.87 -19.05 -15.10
N ILE A 21 5.84 -18.16 -15.29
CA ILE A 21 5.85 -16.77 -14.83
C ILE A 21 5.77 -15.88 -16.08
N PHE A 22 4.87 -14.92 -16.06
CA PHE A 22 4.66 -13.99 -17.17
C PHE A 22 5.25 -12.63 -16.81
N LEU A 23 6.33 -12.25 -17.49
CA LEU A 23 6.96 -10.94 -17.38
C LEU A 23 6.39 -10.01 -18.46
N VAL A 24 5.74 -8.94 -18.02
CA VAL A 24 5.22 -7.89 -18.89
C VAL A 24 6.22 -6.73 -18.84
N ILE A 25 6.94 -6.51 -19.94
CA ILE A 25 7.87 -5.39 -20.06
C ILE A 25 7.19 -4.32 -20.92
N SER A 26 6.88 -3.18 -20.29
CA SER A 26 6.30 -2.02 -20.96
C SER A 26 7.42 -1.08 -21.38
N GLU A 27 7.77 -1.07 -22.66
CA GLU A 27 8.62 -0.01 -23.23
C GLU A 27 7.70 1.14 -23.69
N GLY A 28 7.68 2.22 -22.91
CA GLY A 28 6.97 3.45 -23.23
C GLY A 28 7.86 4.65 -22.90
N GLU A 29 8.21 5.42 -23.93
CA GLU A 29 9.08 6.58 -23.88
C GLU A 29 8.55 7.72 -22.99
N THR A 30 9.53 8.41 -22.42
CA THR A 30 9.55 9.71 -21.75
C THR A 30 8.54 10.73 -22.31
N ARG A 31 7.72 11.33 -21.43
CA ARG A 31 7.19 12.68 -21.63
C ARG A 31 7.22 13.49 -20.34
N GLU A 32 7.75 14.70 -20.49
CA GLU A 32 8.11 15.69 -19.48
C GLU A 32 6.94 16.31 -18.71
N LYS A 33 7.31 16.77 -17.49
CA LYS A 33 6.96 18.03 -16.80
C LYS A 33 5.49 18.42 -16.56
N THR A 34 5.26 18.58 -15.26
CA THR A 34 4.43 19.62 -14.62
C THR A 34 2.92 19.45 -14.74
N GLN A 35 2.32 18.91 -13.69
CA GLN A 35 1.37 19.67 -12.89
C GLN A 35 1.58 19.30 -11.42
N LYS A 36 1.68 20.32 -10.57
CA LYS A 36 1.60 20.18 -9.11
C LYS A 36 0.32 19.42 -8.78
N THR A 37 0.41 18.14 -8.46
CA THR A 37 -0.70 17.46 -7.81
C THR A 37 -0.76 18.00 -6.39
N GLU A 38 -1.87 18.68 -6.07
CA GLU A 38 -2.18 19.16 -4.74
C GLU A 38 -1.82 18.12 -3.69
N ALA A 39 -1.19 18.60 -2.61
CA ALA A 39 -0.91 17.81 -1.43
C ALA A 39 -2.16 17.01 -1.08
N SER A 40 -2.03 15.69 -1.11
CA SER A 40 -3.03 14.73 -0.71
C SER A 40 -3.57 15.15 0.66
N LYS A 41 -4.76 15.77 0.67
CA LYS A 41 -5.51 16.03 1.90
C LYS A 41 -5.96 14.66 2.38
N LEU A 42 -5.13 14.05 3.23
CA LEU A 42 -5.61 13.03 4.15
C LEU A 42 -6.89 13.58 4.79
N PRO A 43 -8.03 12.87 4.71
CA PRO A 43 -9.16 13.25 5.53
C PRO A 43 -8.69 13.27 6.98
N GLU A 44 -8.97 14.36 7.69
CA GLU A 44 -8.74 14.51 9.13
C GLU A 44 -9.74 13.60 9.87
N THR A 45 -9.59 12.29 9.71
CA THR A 45 -10.31 11.32 10.52
C THR A 45 -9.74 11.40 11.93
N PRO A 46 -10.57 11.55 12.98
CA PRO A 46 -10.08 11.61 14.35
C PRO A 46 -9.29 10.33 14.67
N LEU A 47 -8.03 10.53 15.07
CA LEU A 47 -7.16 9.45 15.50
C LEU A 47 -7.65 8.94 16.86
N PRO A 48 -7.67 7.62 17.10
CA PRO A 48 -8.09 7.08 18.39
C PRO A 48 -7.11 7.51 19.50
N GLU A 49 -7.63 8.11 20.57
CA GLU A 49 -6.88 8.52 21.79
C GLU A 49 -6.49 7.33 22.68
N VAL A 50 -6.09 6.21 22.07
CA VAL A 50 -5.78 4.98 22.78
C VAL A 50 -4.27 4.88 22.96
N LYS A 51 -3.81 4.68 24.19
CA LYS A 51 -2.41 4.37 24.51
C LYS A 51 -2.22 2.86 24.33
N ILE A 52 -1.51 2.48 23.28
CA ILE A 52 -1.32 1.07 22.88
C ILE A 52 -0.13 0.48 23.65
N GLU A 53 -0.36 -0.60 24.40
CA GLU A 53 0.68 -1.27 25.18
C GLU A 53 1.11 -2.58 24.51
N THR A 54 0.26 -3.20 23.68
CA THR A 54 0.54 -4.50 23.07
C THR A 54 0.56 -4.48 21.53
N PRO A 55 1.35 -5.37 20.87
CA PRO A 55 1.30 -5.55 19.41
C PRO A 55 -0.04 -6.02 18.86
N MET A 56 -0.93 -6.54 19.72
CA MET A 56 -2.27 -7.00 19.34
C MET A 56 -3.21 -5.79 19.23
N GLU A 57 -3.27 -4.95 20.26
CA GLU A 57 -3.97 -3.66 20.24
C GLU A 57 -3.50 -2.79 19.07
N ALA A 58 -2.20 -2.79 18.80
CA ALA A 58 -1.64 -2.06 17.66
C ALA A 58 -2.22 -2.52 16.31
N LYS A 59 -2.50 -3.81 16.16
CA LYS A 59 -3.15 -4.34 14.95
C LYS A 59 -4.62 -3.96 14.89
N GLU A 60 -5.32 -4.00 16.03
CA GLU A 60 -6.72 -3.61 16.12
C GLU A 60 -6.90 -2.13 15.75
N VAL A 61 -6.12 -1.25 16.36
CA VAL A 61 -6.10 0.19 16.02
C VAL A 61 -5.80 0.40 14.55
N LEU A 62 -4.86 -0.36 13.98
CA LEU A 62 -4.58 -0.25 12.55
C LEU A 62 -5.77 -0.73 11.69
N TYR A 63 -6.43 -1.82 12.07
CA TYR A 63 -7.62 -2.31 11.38
C TYR A 63 -8.74 -1.27 11.40
N GLU A 64 -9.02 -0.68 12.57
CA GLU A 64 -10.02 0.37 12.74
C GLU A 64 -9.68 1.61 11.93
N TRP A 65 -8.41 2.04 11.96
CA TRP A 65 -7.95 3.17 11.16
C TRP A 65 -8.16 2.91 9.67
N VAL A 66 -7.73 1.76 9.12
CA VAL A 66 -7.95 1.44 7.71
C VAL A 66 -9.45 1.34 7.38
N ALA A 67 -10.29 0.85 8.30
CA ALA A 67 -11.74 0.81 8.11
C ALA A 67 -12.38 2.21 8.06
N SER A 68 -11.84 3.15 8.83
CA SER A 68 -12.29 4.55 8.85
C SER A 68 -12.00 5.26 7.52
N LEU A 69 -10.88 4.94 6.85
CA LEU A 69 -10.45 5.60 5.61
C LEU A 69 -11.51 5.50 4.50
N PRO A 70 -11.83 6.60 3.78
CA PRO A 70 -12.77 6.54 2.68
C PRO A 70 -12.22 5.71 1.51
N ILE A 71 -13.12 5.10 0.73
CA ILE A 71 -12.75 4.39 -0.50
C ILE A 71 -12.05 5.37 -1.45
N GLY A 72 -10.97 4.91 -2.07
CA GLY A 72 -10.10 5.73 -2.92
C GLY A 72 -8.91 6.35 -2.18
N SER A 73 -8.94 6.40 -0.84
CA SER A 73 -7.80 6.91 -0.05
C SER A 73 -6.56 6.08 -0.29
N THR A 74 -5.41 6.76 -0.33
CA THR A 74 -4.11 6.12 -0.44
C THR A 74 -3.26 6.34 0.80
N PHE A 75 -2.45 5.35 1.16
CA PHE A 75 -1.53 5.43 2.28
C PHE A 75 -0.33 4.50 2.10
N THR A 76 0.72 4.73 2.87
CA THR A 76 1.94 3.94 2.87
C THR A 76 2.21 3.34 4.25
N ILE A 77 3.20 2.45 4.35
CA ILE A 77 3.65 1.92 5.65
C ILE A 77 4.18 3.02 6.59
N ASP A 78 4.63 4.16 6.06
CA ASP A 78 5.07 5.27 6.91
C ASP A 78 3.89 6.01 7.55
N ASP A 79 2.74 6.05 6.88
CA ASP A 79 1.52 6.62 7.46
C ASP A 79 0.99 5.72 8.57
N VAL A 80 1.05 4.40 8.36
CA VAL A 80 0.79 3.40 9.41
C VAL A 80 1.69 3.61 10.64
N LYS A 81 2.99 3.82 10.44
CA LYS A 81 3.93 4.11 11.55
C LYS A 81 3.54 5.38 12.30
N LYS A 82 3.14 6.44 11.60
CA LYS A 82 2.72 7.71 12.21
C LYS A 82 1.48 7.52 13.08
N VAL A 83 0.47 6.81 12.58
CA VAL A 83 -0.75 6.52 13.34
C VAL A 83 -0.42 5.76 14.61
N LEU A 84 0.34 4.67 14.50
CA LEU A 84 0.72 3.85 15.66
C LEU A 84 1.52 4.64 16.70
N ARG A 85 2.48 5.46 16.28
CA ARG A 85 3.24 6.34 17.18
C ARG A 85 2.35 7.39 17.85
N THR A 86 1.36 7.92 17.14
CA THR A 86 0.42 8.90 17.71
C THR A 86 -0.45 8.25 18.79
N CYS A 87 -0.78 6.98 18.62
CA CYS A 87 -1.44 6.14 19.62
C CYS A 87 -0.47 5.55 20.67
N GLY A 88 0.76 6.07 20.78
CA GLY A 88 1.74 5.67 21.81
C GLY A 88 2.41 4.31 21.61
N TYR A 89 2.26 3.66 20.45
CA TYR A 89 2.94 2.39 20.16
C TYR A 89 4.40 2.62 19.75
N GLU A 90 5.33 2.16 20.57
CA GLU A 90 6.79 2.20 20.30
C GLU A 90 7.36 0.84 19.87
N GLY A 91 6.50 -0.18 19.68
CA GLY A 91 6.92 -1.53 19.38
C GLY A 91 7.36 -1.78 17.94
N SER A 92 7.70 -3.05 17.65
CA SER A 92 8.18 -3.46 16.34
C SER A 92 7.10 -3.36 15.26
N MET A 93 7.45 -2.78 14.11
CA MET A 93 6.57 -2.80 12.93
C MET A 93 6.54 -4.15 12.20
N ARG A 94 7.24 -5.15 12.73
CA ARG A 94 7.32 -6.50 12.13
C ARG A 94 5.98 -7.20 12.29
N GLY A 95 5.31 -7.45 11.16
CA GLY A 95 4.00 -8.13 11.11
C GLY A 95 2.86 -7.28 10.54
N PHE A 96 2.96 -5.95 10.54
CA PHE A 96 1.95 -5.09 9.91
C PHE A 96 1.96 -5.23 8.38
N GLY A 97 3.11 -5.49 7.77
CA GLY A 97 3.19 -5.83 6.34
C GLY A 97 2.37 -7.06 5.97
N VAL A 98 2.36 -8.10 6.83
CA VAL A 98 1.54 -9.31 6.64
C VAL A 98 0.05 -8.99 6.74
N MET A 99 -0.32 -8.08 7.66
CA MET A 99 -1.70 -7.60 7.78
C MET A 99 -2.16 -6.86 6.53
N LEU A 100 -1.37 -5.90 6.03
CA LEU A 100 -1.69 -5.15 4.81
C LEU A 100 -1.74 -6.07 3.58
N TYR A 101 -0.85 -7.06 3.51
CA TYR A 101 -0.88 -8.08 2.47
C TYR A 101 -2.16 -8.94 2.55
N SER A 102 -2.58 -9.35 3.74
CA SER A 102 -3.84 -10.08 3.95
C SER A 102 -5.05 -9.25 3.51
N LEU A 103 -5.09 -7.96 3.85
CA LEU A 103 -6.13 -7.03 3.40
C LEU A 103 -6.16 -6.85 1.89
N THR A 104 -4.99 -6.87 1.25
CA THR A 104 -4.86 -6.85 -0.20
C THR A 104 -5.44 -8.12 -0.82
N ARG A 105 -5.09 -9.31 -0.29
CA ARG A 105 -5.67 -10.59 -0.77
C ARG A 105 -7.17 -10.69 -0.57
N LYS A 106 -7.72 -10.06 0.47
CA LYS A 106 -9.16 -9.98 0.71
C LYS A 106 -9.88 -8.99 -0.23
N GLY A 107 -9.14 -8.21 -1.03
CA GLY A 107 -9.69 -7.20 -1.93
C GLY A 107 -10.20 -5.95 -1.20
N CYS A 108 -9.69 -5.66 0.00
CA CYS A 108 -9.98 -4.41 0.70
C CYS A 108 -8.98 -3.31 0.33
N LEU A 109 -7.74 -3.70 0.04
CA LEU A 109 -6.67 -2.83 -0.42
C LEU A 109 -6.15 -3.28 -1.79
N GLU A 110 -5.54 -2.35 -2.51
CA GLU A 110 -4.82 -2.59 -3.76
C GLU A 110 -3.48 -1.85 -3.70
N VAL A 111 -2.40 -2.45 -4.20
CA VAL A 111 -1.13 -1.74 -4.36
C VAL A 111 -1.16 -1.04 -5.72
N VAL A 112 -1.15 0.29 -5.69
CA VAL A 112 -1.33 1.13 -6.90
C VAL A 112 -0.04 1.77 -7.38
N ASP A 113 0.97 1.87 -6.51
CA ASP A 113 2.26 2.49 -6.83
C ASP A 113 3.34 2.04 -5.83
N LEU A 114 4.60 2.38 -6.12
CA LEU A 114 5.78 2.19 -5.28
C LEU A 114 6.43 3.54 -4.97
N LYS A 115 6.43 3.92 -3.69
CA LYS A 115 7.12 5.10 -3.21
C LYS A 115 8.58 4.78 -2.95
N LYS A 116 9.48 5.35 -3.76
CA LYS A 116 10.93 5.30 -3.53
C LYS A 116 11.33 6.21 -2.38
N LEU A 117 12.10 5.64 -1.44
CA LEU A 117 12.72 6.35 -0.33
C LEU A 117 14.10 6.90 -0.73
N PRO A 118 14.62 7.92 -0.01
CA PRO A 118 15.94 8.49 -0.26
C PRO A 118 17.10 7.49 -0.14
N ASP A 119 16.91 6.42 0.62
CA ASP A 119 17.88 5.34 0.83
C ASP A 119 17.78 4.21 -0.22
N GLY A 120 16.97 4.39 -1.25
CA GLY A 120 16.77 3.43 -2.33
C GLY A 120 15.77 2.31 -2.03
N ARG A 121 15.20 2.26 -0.81
CA ARG A 121 14.12 1.31 -0.49
C ARG A 121 12.80 1.74 -1.13
N GLU A 122 11.89 0.78 -1.32
CA GLU A 122 10.57 1.03 -1.90
C GLU A 122 9.47 0.66 -0.90
N HIS A 123 8.46 1.51 -0.80
CA HIS A 123 7.25 1.29 -0.01
C HIS A 123 6.04 1.20 -0.93
N ASN A 124 5.22 0.17 -0.75
CA ASN A 124 3.93 0.08 -1.43
C ASN A 124 3.03 1.26 -1.05
N VAL A 125 2.36 1.81 -2.06
CA VAL A 125 1.22 2.72 -1.90
C VAL A 125 -0.05 1.90 -1.99
N TYR A 126 -0.76 1.79 -0.87
CA TYR A 126 -2.02 1.08 -0.77
C TYR A 126 -3.18 2.01 -1.05
N ARG A 127 -4.15 1.57 -1.85
CA ARG A 127 -5.43 2.24 -2.09
C ARG A 127 -6.56 1.44 -1.44
N VAL A 128 -7.44 2.11 -0.71
CA VAL A 128 -8.67 1.49 -0.17
C VAL A 128 -9.65 1.30 -1.32
N VAL A 129 -9.93 0.05 -1.68
CA VAL A 129 -10.84 -0.30 -2.78
C VAL A 129 -12.18 -0.83 -2.30
N ARG A 130 -12.24 -1.30 -1.05
CA ARG A 130 -13.48 -1.75 -0.41
C ARG A 130 -13.45 -1.46 1.08
N LYS A 131 -14.58 -1.04 1.66
CA LYS A 131 -14.71 -0.85 3.10
C LYS A 131 -14.51 -2.16 3.85
N LEU A 132 -13.72 -2.09 4.91
CA LEU A 132 -13.58 -3.17 5.89
C LEU A 132 -14.84 -3.23 6.74
N ARG A 133 -15.38 -4.44 6.90
CA ARG A 133 -16.38 -4.71 7.93
C ARG A 133 -15.59 -5.06 9.19
N VAL A 134 -15.57 -4.14 10.15
CA VAL A 134 -15.11 -4.44 11.51
C VAL A 134 -16.29 -5.14 12.19
N THR A 135 -16.03 -6.31 12.77
CA THR A 135 -17.04 -7.14 13.44
C THR A 135 -16.75 -7.15 14.92
#